data_AF-A0A2E9Z5N4-F1
#
_entry.id   AF-A0A2E9Z5N4-F1
#
_cell.length_a   1.000
_cell.length_b   1.000
_cell.length_c   1.000
_cell.angle_alpha   90.00
_cell.angle_beta   90.00
_cell.angle_gamma   90.00
#
_symmetry.space_group_name_H-M   'P 1'
#
loop_
_entity.id
_entity.type
_entity.pdbx_description
1 polymer ?
#
loop_
_entity_poly.entity_id
_entity_poly.type
_entity_poly.pdbx_seq_one_letter_code
_entity_poly.pdbx_strand_id
1 'polypeptide(L)'
;MTRLHTMPPTEQVYRSHVPPQYDGFPIEKYFTTRFSYQDVEEWSRQILAGKIEVNGKTALIGQILSASDLTVTRAGLRTEPAANRSLNIIFQDKEIRAFNKNAPIPVHPCGRYFQNSMTEILKQVYPDEVPRPVQRLDVTTTGLIVFARTREAAAFIMREFKENRVEKEYFALVEGIPQSKHFTIDKPIGRLKGSKRFVGKDILRSQSARTDVEWLASIGERSLLKVTPRSGRTNQIRVHLASVGFPIFNDSVYGQGKKDGTQEFGLHHRRMQFQCFDTKIELTATSPEHFQPYIEKASEEK
;
A
#
# COMPACT_ATOMS: atom_id res chain seq x y z
N MET A 1 16.37 -3.81 -17.69
CA MET A 1 15.79 -2.88 -16.69
C MET A 1 14.49 -2.31 -17.23
N THR A 2 13.36 -2.54 -16.55
CA THR A 2 12.07 -1.94 -16.95
C THR A 2 12.13 -0.43 -16.78
N ARG A 3 11.89 0.33 -17.87
CA ARG A 3 11.96 1.79 -17.85
C ARG A 3 10.82 2.35 -17.01
N LEU A 4 11.15 3.03 -15.91
CA LEU A 4 10.16 3.75 -15.11
C LEU A 4 9.57 4.89 -15.93
N HIS A 5 8.25 5.04 -15.86
CA HIS A 5 7.54 6.08 -16.57
C HIS A 5 7.45 7.34 -15.70
N THR A 6 8.05 8.42 -16.19
CA THR A 6 7.91 9.77 -15.63
C THR A 6 6.91 10.53 -16.49
N MET A 7 5.88 11.08 -15.87
CA MET A 7 4.93 11.94 -16.56
C MET A 7 5.37 13.41 -16.48
N PRO A 8 4.92 14.27 -17.41
CA PRO A 8 5.05 15.72 -17.23
C PRO A 8 4.36 16.18 -15.93
N PRO A 9 4.75 17.34 -15.37
CA PRO A 9 4.05 17.92 -14.23
C PRO A 9 2.57 18.12 -14.56
N THR A 10 1.69 17.69 -13.66
CA THR A 10 0.23 17.88 -13.80
C THR A 10 -0.31 18.69 -12.63
N GLU A 11 -1.40 19.41 -12.86
CA GLU A 11 -2.08 20.14 -11.79
C GLU A 11 -2.70 19.13 -10.81
N GLN A 12 -2.29 19.21 -9.54
CA GLN A 12 -2.85 18.35 -8.49
C GLN A 12 -3.98 19.07 -7.77
N VAL A 13 -5.20 18.57 -7.97
CA VAL A 13 -6.42 19.08 -7.34
C VAL A 13 -6.97 18.05 -6.36
N TYR A 14 -6.92 18.37 -5.07
CA TYR A 14 -7.46 17.53 -4.00
C TYR A 14 -8.89 17.97 -3.70
N ARG A 15 -9.82 17.02 -3.64
CA ARG A 15 -11.22 17.27 -3.30
C ARG A 15 -11.59 16.43 -2.09
N SER A 16 -12.16 17.07 -1.07
CA SER A 16 -12.65 16.38 0.13
C SER A 16 -13.91 17.05 0.64
N HIS A 17 -14.94 16.25 0.89
CA HIS A 17 -16.04 16.68 1.75
C HIS A 17 -15.58 16.70 3.20
N VAL A 18 -16.01 17.71 3.95
CA VAL A 18 -15.77 17.84 5.40
C VAL A 18 -16.60 16.78 6.14
N PRO A 19 -15.98 15.82 6.86
CA PRO A 19 -16.76 14.85 7.62
C PRO A 19 -17.48 15.45 8.84
N PRO A 20 -18.55 14.81 9.34
CA PRO A 20 -19.34 15.32 10.47
C PRO A 20 -18.54 15.65 11.73
N GLN A 21 -17.47 14.91 12.03
CA GLN A 21 -16.65 15.17 13.23
C GLN A 21 -15.82 16.47 13.18
N TYR A 22 -15.82 17.17 12.05
CA TYR A 22 -15.16 18.46 11.90
C TYR A 22 -16.15 19.60 11.67
N ASP A 23 -17.45 19.35 11.88
CA ASP A 23 -18.46 20.40 11.84
C ASP A 23 -18.14 21.51 12.85
N GLY A 24 -18.28 22.77 12.43
CA GLY A 24 -17.94 23.94 13.24
C GLY A 24 -16.45 24.21 13.41
N PHE A 25 -15.55 23.46 12.77
CA PHE A 25 -14.12 23.74 12.85
C PHE A 25 -13.76 24.98 12.02
N PRO A 26 -12.91 25.89 12.56
CA PRO A 26 -12.18 26.82 11.72
C PRO A 26 -11.35 26.07 10.67
N ILE A 27 -11.29 26.61 9.46
CA ILE A 27 -10.67 25.97 8.30
C ILE A 27 -9.23 25.51 8.57
N GLU A 28 -8.41 26.30 9.24
CA GLU A 28 -7.01 25.95 9.55
C GLU A 28 -6.94 24.80 10.54
N LYS A 29 -7.84 24.78 11.53
CA LYS A 29 -7.96 23.67 12.49
C LYS A 29 -8.38 22.40 11.77
N TYR A 30 -9.32 22.48 10.83
CA TYR A 30 -9.71 21.35 9.99
C TYR A 30 -8.52 20.82 9.18
N PHE A 31 -7.81 21.69 8.46
CA PHE A 31 -6.69 21.29 7.60
C PHE A 31 -5.52 20.72 8.41
N THR A 32 -5.12 21.35 9.51
CA THR A 32 -4.04 20.84 10.38
C THR A 32 -4.40 19.51 11.05
N THR A 33 -5.67 19.32 11.42
CA THR A 33 -6.12 18.06 12.07
C THR A 33 -6.24 16.91 11.07
N ARG A 34 -6.79 17.17 9.87
CA ARG A 34 -7.07 16.15 8.86
C ARG A 34 -5.88 15.88 7.95
N PHE A 35 -5.13 16.91 7.60
CA PHE A 35 -4.00 16.91 6.67
C PHE A 35 -2.73 17.35 7.39
N SER A 36 -2.36 16.57 8.42
CA SER A 36 -1.29 16.88 9.38
C SER A 36 0.14 16.83 8.81
N TYR A 37 0.31 16.82 7.48
CA TYR A 37 1.61 16.90 6.82
C TYR A 37 2.06 18.36 6.60
N GLN A 38 1.19 19.31 6.88
CA GLN A 38 1.44 20.76 6.90
C GLN A 38 0.92 21.34 8.21
N ASP A 39 1.62 22.35 8.71
CA ASP A 39 1.24 23.09 9.92
C ASP A 39 0.25 24.21 9.61
N VAL A 40 -0.15 24.93 10.67
CA VAL A 40 -1.14 26.01 10.59
C VAL A 40 -0.65 27.15 9.71
N GLU A 41 0.65 27.48 9.76
CA GLU A 41 1.23 28.59 9.00
C GLU A 41 1.19 28.31 7.50
N GLU A 42 1.59 27.11 7.09
CA GLU A 42 1.58 26.70 5.69
C GLU A 42 0.16 26.58 5.13
N TRP A 43 -0.80 26.09 5.93
CA TRP A 43 -2.21 26.06 5.52
C TRP A 43 -2.79 27.47 5.37
N SER A 44 -2.55 28.37 6.32
CA SER A 44 -2.97 29.77 6.23
C SER A 44 -2.39 30.46 4.99
N ARG A 45 -1.11 30.21 4.69
CA ARG A 45 -0.46 30.74 3.48
C ARG A 45 -1.14 30.26 2.20
N GLN A 46 -1.58 29.01 2.14
CA GLN A 46 -2.31 28.49 0.98
C GLN A 46 -3.71 29.08 0.84
N ILE A 47 -4.41 29.32 1.95
CA ILE A 47 -5.71 30.00 1.98
C ILE A 47 -5.56 31.42 1.43
N LEU A 48 -4.62 32.20 1.98
CA LEU A 48 -4.33 33.58 1.55
C LEU A 48 -3.89 33.67 0.08
N ALA A 49 -3.19 32.64 -0.42
CA ALA A 49 -2.80 32.54 -1.83
C ALA A 49 -3.95 32.11 -2.77
N GLY A 50 -5.18 31.96 -2.27
CA GLY A 50 -6.36 31.58 -3.05
C GLY A 50 -6.34 30.15 -3.58
N LYS A 51 -5.54 29.25 -2.98
CA LYS A 51 -5.39 27.87 -3.44
C LYS A 51 -6.45 26.92 -2.93
N ILE A 52 -7.29 27.38 -2.00
CA ILE A 52 -8.32 26.57 -1.35
C ILE A 52 -9.67 27.21 -1.62
N GLU A 53 -10.61 26.41 -2.10
CA GLU A 53 -12.02 26.78 -2.27
C GLU A 53 -12.87 25.96 -1.29
N VAL A 54 -13.93 26.57 -0.75
CA VAL A 54 -15.00 25.90 0.00
C VAL A 54 -16.30 26.15 -0.76
N ASN A 55 -16.96 25.08 -1.20
CA ASN A 55 -18.19 25.12 -1.99
C ASN A 55 -18.09 26.05 -3.22
N GLY A 56 -16.93 26.02 -3.90
CA GLY A 56 -16.66 26.79 -5.12
C GLY A 56 -16.30 28.26 -4.91
N LYS A 57 -16.14 28.72 -3.66
CA LYS A 57 -15.66 30.08 -3.34
C LYS A 57 -14.30 30.02 -2.68
N THR A 58 -13.41 30.98 -3.00
CA THR A 58 -12.11 31.10 -2.33
C THR A 58 -12.28 31.16 -0.81
N ALA A 59 -11.53 30.32 -0.11
CA ALA A 59 -11.62 30.21 1.33
C ALA A 59 -11.02 31.42 2.04
N LEU A 60 -11.49 31.69 3.25
CA LEU A 60 -11.00 32.78 4.11
C LEU A 60 -10.38 32.23 5.39
N ILE A 61 -9.38 32.93 5.93
CA ILE A 61 -8.82 32.65 7.25
C ILE A 61 -9.93 32.71 8.31
N GLY A 62 -9.95 31.74 9.22
CA GLY A 62 -10.95 31.60 10.27
C GLY A 62 -12.34 31.17 9.80
N GLN A 63 -12.55 30.89 8.51
CA GLN A 63 -13.84 30.42 8.00
C GLN A 63 -14.28 29.15 8.73
N ILE A 64 -15.51 29.17 9.27
CA ILE A 64 -16.12 28.00 9.91
C ILE A 64 -16.66 27.05 8.83
N LEU A 65 -16.25 25.78 8.90
CA LEU A 65 -16.71 24.74 7.98
C LEU A 65 -17.92 24.00 8.54
N SER A 66 -18.83 23.62 7.65
CA SER A 66 -19.97 22.75 7.94
C SER A 66 -19.72 21.33 7.44
N ALA A 67 -20.35 20.35 8.07
CA ALA A 67 -20.36 18.99 7.57
C ALA A 67 -20.84 18.94 6.12
N SER A 68 -20.18 18.11 5.30
CA SER A 68 -20.40 17.95 3.85
C SER A 68 -19.91 19.09 2.96
N ASP A 69 -19.39 20.20 3.50
CA ASP A 69 -18.74 21.24 2.71
C ASP A 69 -17.67 20.63 1.79
N LEU A 70 -17.67 21.03 0.52
CA LEU A 70 -16.66 20.59 -0.45
C LEU A 70 -15.46 21.51 -0.39
N THR A 71 -14.36 21.00 0.15
CA THR A 71 -13.04 21.65 0.06
C THR A 71 -12.32 21.21 -1.21
N VAL A 72 -11.79 22.18 -1.97
CA VAL A 72 -10.95 21.95 -3.16
C VAL A 72 -9.61 22.64 -2.96
N THR A 73 -8.52 21.88 -2.96
CA THR A 73 -7.16 22.41 -2.81
C THR A 73 -6.39 22.23 -4.11
N ARG A 74 -5.96 23.34 -4.72
CA ARG A 74 -5.09 23.37 -5.91
C ARG A 74 -3.63 23.44 -5.49
N ALA A 75 -2.98 22.28 -5.45
CA ALA A 75 -1.59 22.17 -4.99
C ALA A 75 -0.54 22.57 -6.05
N GLY A 76 -0.99 23.05 -7.22
CA GLY A 76 -0.15 23.45 -8.33
C GLY A 76 0.35 22.29 -9.18
N LEU A 77 1.24 22.60 -10.13
CA LEU A 77 1.90 21.62 -10.98
C LEU A 77 2.91 20.81 -10.17
N ARG A 78 2.78 19.47 -10.21
CA ARG A 78 3.70 18.56 -9.53
C ARG A 78 4.05 17.39 -10.43
N THR A 79 5.33 17.03 -10.42
CA THR A 79 5.82 15.79 -11.05
C THR A 79 5.59 14.63 -10.10
N GLU A 80 4.81 13.64 -10.55
CA GLU A 80 4.63 12.41 -9.80
C GLU A 80 5.92 11.59 -9.78
N PRO A 81 6.18 10.80 -8.72
CA PRO A 81 7.28 9.86 -8.75
C PRO A 81 7.13 8.91 -9.93
N ALA A 82 8.25 8.58 -10.59
CA ALA A 82 8.25 7.64 -11.70
C ALA A 82 7.73 6.27 -11.25
N ALA A 83 6.88 5.65 -12.07
CA ALA A 83 6.24 4.38 -11.74
C ALA A 83 6.43 3.34 -12.85
N ASN A 84 6.45 2.06 -12.46
CA ASN A 84 6.37 0.97 -13.41
C ASN A 84 4.91 0.71 -13.78
N ARG A 85 4.48 1.22 -14.94
CA ARG A 85 3.09 1.19 -15.41
C ARG A 85 2.70 -0.10 -16.14
N SER A 86 3.59 -1.09 -16.23
CA SER A 86 3.27 -2.34 -16.94
C SER A 86 2.26 -3.19 -16.16
N LEU A 87 1.25 -3.66 -16.89
CA LEU A 87 0.20 -4.53 -16.37
C LEU A 87 0.50 -5.98 -16.78
N ASN A 88 0.88 -6.81 -15.81
CA ASN A 88 1.09 -8.24 -16.03
C ASN A 88 -0.15 -9.01 -15.55
N ILE A 89 -1.05 -9.36 -16.46
CA ILE A 89 -2.28 -10.11 -16.14
C ILE A 89 -1.93 -11.59 -15.95
N ILE A 90 -2.32 -12.16 -14.82
CA ILE A 90 -2.10 -13.57 -14.50
C ILE A 90 -3.40 -14.41 -14.59
N PHE A 91 -4.54 -13.75 -14.46
CA PHE A 91 -5.85 -14.38 -14.48
C PHE A 91 -6.91 -13.33 -14.82
N GLN A 92 -7.90 -13.71 -15.62
CA GLN A 92 -9.03 -12.86 -15.95
C GLN A 92 -10.24 -13.75 -16.28
N ASP A 93 -11.35 -13.46 -15.62
CA ASP A 93 -12.67 -13.99 -15.97
C ASP A 93 -13.72 -12.86 -15.94
N LYS A 94 -15.00 -13.18 -15.96
CA LYS A 94 -16.10 -12.20 -15.90
C LYS A 94 -16.16 -11.40 -14.58
N GLU A 95 -15.68 -11.97 -13.46
CA GLU A 95 -15.82 -11.38 -12.13
C GLU A 95 -14.56 -10.63 -11.67
N ILE A 96 -13.37 -11.12 -12.04
CA ILE A 96 -12.09 -10.59 -11.56
C ILE A 96 -11.02 -10.50 -12.64
N ARG A 97 -10.05 -9.64 -12.38
CA ARG A 97 -8.76 -9.56 -13.07
C ARG A 97 -7.66 -9.51 -12.04
N ALA A 98 -6.71 -10.42 -12.13
CA ALA A 98 -5.57 -10.49 -11.23
C ALA A 98 -4.28 -10.18 -11.97
N PHE A 99 -3.35 -9.53 -11.27
CA PHE A 99 -2.07 -9.10 -11.82
C PHE A 99 -0.91 -9.55 -10.94
N ASN A 100 0.23 -9.81 -11.57
CA ASN A 100 1.52 -9.73 -10.90
C ASN A 100 1.99 -8.27 -10.91
N LYS A 101 1.68 -7.53 -9.85
CA LYS A 101 1.98 -6.10 -9.73
C LYS A 101 3.49 -5.89 -9.71
N ASN A 102 3.97 -5.01 -10.57
CA ASN A 102 5.35 -4.54 -10.53
C ASN A 102 5.57 -3.51 -9.41
N ALA A 103 6.80 -3.09 -9.21
CA ALA A 103 7.16 -1.97 -8.36
C ALA A 103 8.10 -1.01 -9.12
N PRO A 104 8.12 0.29 -8.77
CA PRO A 104 7.22 1.00 -7.86
C PRO A 104 5.91 1.38 -8.56
N ILE A 105 4.75 1.06 -7.96
CA ILE A 105 3.45 1.63 -8.36
C ILE A 105 2.40 1.43 -7.25
N PRO A 106 1.65 2.47 -6.84
CA PRO A 106 0.52 2.32 -5.93
C PRO A 106 -0.69 1.68 -6.62
N VAL A 107 -1.54 1.06 -5.82
CA VAL A 107 -2.81 0.49 -6.28
C VAL A 107 -3.78 1.57 -6.75
N HIS A 108 -3.93 2.63 -5.96
CA HIS A 108 -4.83 3.77 -6.19
C HIS A 108 -4.10 5.08 -5.90
N PRO A 109 -4.60 6.24 -6.38
CA PRO A 109 -4.02 7.54 -6.09
C PRO A 109 -3.79 7.73 -4.59
N CYS A 110 -2.55 8.00 -4.19
CA CYS A 110 -2.20 8.24 -2.80
C CYS A 110 -0.91 9.04 -2.65
N GLY A 111 -0.89 9.96 -1.67
CA GLY A 111 0.26 10.82 -1.42
C GLY A 111 0.66 11.62 -2.66
N ARG A 112 1.85 11.34 -3.19
CA ARG A 112 2.42 12.03 -4.36
C ARG A 112 1.96 11.44 -5.71
N TYR A 113 1.22 10.35 -5.70
CA TYR A 113 0.73 9.66 -6.90
C TYR A 113 -0.73 10.01 -7.16
N PHE A 114 -1.00 10.50 -8.36
CA PHE A 114 -2.32 10.83 -8.89
C PHE A 114 -2.63 9.90 -10.06
N GLN A 115 -2.01 10.12 -11.22
CA GLN A 115 -2.21 9.32 -12.43
C GLN A 115 -1.25 8.13 -12.53
N ASN A 116 -0.14 8.11 -11.78
CA ASN A 116 0.73 6.95 -11.66
C ASN A 116 0.20 5.98 -10.59
N SER A 117 -0.94 5.35 -10.86
CA SER A 117 -1.49 4.26 -10.05
C SER A 117 -2.16 3.21 -10.93
N MET A 118 -2.27 1.97 -10.43
CA MET A 118 -2.92 0.91 -11.19
C MET A 118 -4.37 1.24 -11.55
N THR A 119 -5.16 1.83 -10.63
CA THR A 119 -6.55 2.19 -10.95
C THR A 119 -6.63 3.22 -12.09
N GLU A 120 -5.74 4.21 -12.12
CA GLU A 120 -5.77 5.22 -13.20
C GLU A 120 -5.31 4.64 -14.53
N ILE A 121 -4.32 3.74 -14.55
CA ILE A 121 -3.93 3.03 -15.76
C ILE A 121 -5.09 2.14 -16.25
N LEU A 122 -5.75 1.41 -15.34
CA LEU A 122 -6.84 0.51 -15.71
C LEU A 122 -8.06 1.26 -16.25
N LYS A 123 -8.38 2.45 -15.74
CA LYS A 123 -9.42 3.30 -16.33
C LYS A 123 -9.11 3.72 -17.77
N GLN A 124 -7.83 3.88 -18.10
CA GLN A 124 -7.41 4.22 -19.47
C GLN A 124 -7.45 3.00 -20.39
N VAL A 125 -7.00 1.84 -19.90
CA VAL A 125 -6.92 0.59 -20.68
C VAL A 125 -8.28 -0.09 -20.84
N TYR A 126 -9.16 0.03 -19.84
CA TYR A 126 -10.50 -0.56 -19.80
C TYR A 126 -11.54 0.52 -19.44
N PRO A 127 -11.85 1.45 -20.36
CA PRO A 127 -12.70 2.62 -20.08
C PRO A 127 -14.15 2.25 -19.71
N ASP A 128 -14.62 1.10 -20.17
CA ASP A 128 -15.97 0.59 -19.87
C ASP A 128 -16.05 -0.13 -18.51
N GLU A 129 -14.90 -0.33 -17.84
CA GLU A 129 -14.82 -0.97 -16.53
C GLU A 129 -14.49 0.04 -15.44
N VAL A 130 -15.10 -0.15 -14.26
CA VAL A 130 -14.67 0.59 -13.06
C VAL A 130 -13.72 -0.31 -12.27
N PRO A 131 -12.40 -0.03 -12.20
CA PRO A 131 -11.46 -0.89 -11.50
C PRO A 131 -11.73 -0.88 -10.00
N ARG A 132 -11.99 -2.06 -9.42
CA ARG A 132 -12.30 -2.23 -7.99
C ARG A 132 -11.22 -3.06 -7.28
N PRO A 133 -10.14 -2.44 -6.78
CA PRO A 133 -9.15 -3.19 -6.02
C PRO A 133 -9.79 -3.74 -4.74
N VAL A 134 -9.75 -5.06 -4.54
CA VAL A 134 -10.31 -5.73 -3.35
C VAL A 134 -9.32 -5.83 -2.20
N GLN A 135 -8.05 -5.51 -2.48
CA GLN A 135 -6.96 -5.44 -1.51
C GLN A 135 -5.99 -4.32 -1.85
N ARG A 136 -5.04 -4.08 -0.95
CA ARG A 136 -3.94 -3.15 -1.20
C ARG A 136 -2.61 -3.88 -1.09
N LEU A 137 -1.65 -3.39 -1.87
CA LEU A 137 -0.25 -3.79 -1.81
C LEU A 137 0.59 -2.51 -1.77
N ASP A 138 1.68 -2.51 -1.00
CA ASP A 138 2.53 -1.33 -0.88
C ASP A 138 3.16 -0.97 -2.25
N VAL A 139 3.51 0.30 -2.44
CA VAL A 139 4.05 0.82 -3.71
C VAL A 139 5.24 0.00 -4.21
N THR A 140 6.13 -0.37 -3.29
CA THR A 140 7.41 -1.05 -3.55
C THR A 140 7.33 -2.58 -3.42
N THR A 141 6.17 -3.12 -3.01
CA THR A 141 5.94 -4.57 -2.93
C THR A 141 5.42 -5.08 -4.26
N THR A 142 5.99 -6.19 -4.75
CA THR A 142 5.58 -6.84 -6.00
C THR A 142 4.61 -8.00 -5.74
N GLY A 143 4.00 -8.55 -6.78
CA GLY A 143 3.20 -9.78 -6.68
C GLY A 143 1.70 -9.58 -6.80
N LEU A 144 0.94 -10.59 -6.37
CA LEU A 144 -0.48 -10.72 -6.60
C LEU A 144 -1.30 -9.52 -6.13
N ILE A 145 -2.12 -8.99 -7.04
CA ILE A 145 -3.20 -8.06 -6.72
C ILE A 145 -4.44 -8.39 -7.56
N VAL A 146 -5.62 -8.23 -6.97
CA VAL A 146 -6.91 -8.56 -7.61
C VAL A 146 -7.77 -7.31 -7.70
N PHE A 147 -8.36 -7.13 -8.87
CA PHE A 147 -9.39 -6.15 -9.16
C PHE A 147 -10.67 -6.90 -9.51
N ALA A 148 -11.75 -6.63 -8.80
CA ALA A 148 -13.07 -7.08 -9.21
C ALA A 148 -13.57 -6.23 -10.39
N ARG A 149 -14.22 -6.89 -11.34
CA ARG A 149 -14.82 -6.31 -12.55
C ARG A 149 -16.29 -5.94 -12.31
N THR A 150 -16.97 -6.64 -11.41
CA THR A 150 -18.35 -6.35 -10.98
C THR A 150 -18.39 -5.78 -9.56
N ARG A 151 -19.46 -5.05 -9.22
CA ARG A 151 -19.64 -4.51 -7.86
C ARG A 151 -19.92 -5.64 -6.87
N GLU A 152 -20.64 -6.65 -7.33
CA GLU A 152 -21.06 -7.82 -6.60
C GLU A 152 -19.84 -8.68 -6.22
N ALA A 153 -18.93 -8.93 -7.17
CA ALA A 153 -17.66 -9.63 -6.88
C ALA A 153 -16.78 -8.82 -5.92
N ALA A 154 -16.73 -7.49 -6.08
CA ALA A 154 -15.97 -6.64 -5.16
C ALA A 154 -16.48 -6.77 -3.73
N ALA A 155 -17.79 -6.68 -3.52
CA ALA A 155 -18.41 -6.81 -2.21
C ALA A 155 -18.17 -8.22 -1.60
N PHE A 156 -18.32 -9.27 -2.41
CA PHE A 156 -18.09 -10.65 -1.97
C PHE A 156 -16.64 -10.86 -1.51
N ILE A 157 -15.67 -10.50 -2.35
CA ILE A 157 -14.26 -10.74 -2.05
C ILE A 157 -13.78 -9.86 -0.90
N MET A 158 -14.22 -8.60 -0.82
CA MET A 158 -13.89 -7.74 0.33
C MET A 158 -14.40 -8.32 1.65
N ARG A 159 -15.54 -9.03 1.64
CA ARG A 159 -16.01 -9.79 2.81
C ARG A 159 -15.08 -10.95 3.16
N GLU A 160 -14.59 -11.71 2.18
CA GLU A 160 -13.58 -12.76 2.42
C GLU A 160 -12.33 -12.19 3.12
N PHE A 161 -11.84 -11.02 2.67
CA PHE A 161 -10.72 -10.34 3.33
C PHE A 161 -11.05 -9.89 4.75
N LYS A 162 -12.25 -9.31 4.97
CA LYS A 162 -12.70 -8.84 6.28
C LYS A 162 -12.83 -9.97 7.29
N GLU A 163 -13.29 -11.13 6.83
CA GLU A 163 -13.53 -12.33 7.64
C GLU A 163 -12.29 -13.24 7.71
N ASN A 164 -11.13 -12.78 7.23
CA ASN A 164 -9.85 -13.48 7.20
C ASN A 164 -9.89 -14.87 6.54
N ARG A 165 -10.75 -15.06 5.54
CA ARG A 165 -10.84 -16.30 4.75
C ARG A 165 -9.90 -16.37 3.54
N VAL A 166 -9.17 -15.28 3.29
CA VAL A 166 -8.17 -15.24 2.22
C VAL A 166 -6.84 -15.74 2.74
N GLU A 167 -6.34 -16.83 2.16
CA GLU A 167 -5.00 -17.32 2.41
C GLU A 167 -4.00 -16.56 1.54
N LYS A 168 -2.91 -16.09 2.15
CA LYS A 168 -1.87 -15.30 1.47
C LYS A 168 -0.50 -15.81 1.88
N GLU A 169 0.35 -15.96 0.89
CA GLU A 169 1.76 -16.33 1.07
C GLU A 169 2.64 -15.30 0.39
N TYR A 170 3.65 -14.84 1.12
CA TYR A 170 4.64 -13.90 0.63
C TYR A 170 6.03 -14.53 0.70
N PHE A 171 6.86 -14.17 -0.26
CA PHE A 171 8.30 -14.28 -0.12
C PHE A 171 8.86 -12.98 0.42
N ALA A 172 9.72 -13.09 1.43
CA ALA A 172 10.43 -11.99 2.04
C ALA A 172 11.93 -12.29 2.08
N LEU A 173 12.70 -11.49 1.34
CA LEU A 173 14.15 -11.42 1.51
C LEU A 173 14.45 -10.42 2.62
N VAL A 174 15.13 -10.89 3.65
CA VAL A 174 15.45 -10.13 4.85
C VAL A 174 16.95 -10.08 5.09
N GLU A 175 17.39 -9.06 5.82
CA GLU A 175 18.72 -9.06 6.44
C GLU A 175 18.69 -9.93 7.71
N GLY A 176 19.76 -10.68 7.94
CA GLY A 176 19.90 -11.61 9.06
C GLY A 176 19.48 -13.06 8.76
N ILE A 177 19.87 -13.96 9.66
CA ILE A 177 19.57 -15.40 9.59
C ILE A 177 18.72 -15.80 10.81
N PRO A 178 17.49 -16.31 10.61
CA PRO A 178 16.68 -16.84 11.71
C PRO A 178 17.35 -18.02 12.42
N GLN A 179 17.16 -18.11 13.73
CA GLN A 179 17.65 -19.25 14.52
C GLN A 179 16.75 -20.49 14.43
N SER A 180 15.51 -20.33 13.96
CA SER A 180 14.52 -21.40 13.90
C SER A 180 13.88 -21.46 12.54
N LYS A 181 13.64 -22.68 12.03
CA LYS A 181 12.97 -22.92 10.74
C LYS A 181 11.57 -22.32 10.71
N HIS A 182 10.85 -22.35 11.84
CA HIS A 182 9.49 -21.80 11.97
C HIS A 182 9.40 -20.90 13.20
N PHE A 183 8.70 -19.77 13.05
CA PHE A 183 8.38 -18.90 14.18
C PHE A 183 7.13 -18.05 13.88
N THR A 184 6.50 -17.54 14.94
CA THR A 184 5.30 -16.68 14.85
C THR A 184 5.57 -15.34 15.47
N ILE A 185 5.15 -14.27 14.80
CA ILE A 185 5.16 -12.91 15.33
C ILE A 185 3.72 -12.51 15.62
N ASP A 186 3.33 -12.63 16.89
CA ASP A 186 2.03 -12.21 17.41
C ASP A 186 2.21 -10.97 18.27
N LYS A 187 2.30 -9.81 17.61
CA LYS A 187 2.52 -8.52 18.26
C LYS A 187 1.56 -7.49 17.66
N PRO A 188 0.84 -6.70 18.47
CA PRO A 188 -0.08 -5.71 17.94
C PRO A 188 0.67 -4.57 17.23
N ILE A 189 0.06 -4.05 16.17
CA ILE A 189 0.61 -2.91 15.40
C ILE A 189 -0.22 -1.67 15.70
N GLY A 190 0.46 -0.58 16.09
CA GLY A 190 -0.16 0.74 16.28
C GLY A 190 0.57 1.85 15.53
N ARG A 191 0.40 3.08 15.99
CA ARG A 191 1.15 4.25 15.52
C ARG A 191 2.03 4.80 16.65
N LEU A 192 3.25 5.18 16.30
CA LEU A 192 4.05 6.13 17.07
C LEU A 192 3.68 7.55 16.58
N LYS A 193 3.93 8.62 17.36
CA LYS A 193 3.63 10.03 16.97
C LYS A 193 3.91 10.25 15.47
N GLY A 194 2.86 10.54 14.70
CA GLY A 194 2.91 10.59 13.23
C GLY A 194 2.20 9.42 12.52
N SER A 195 2.62 9.13 11.28
CA SER A 195 1.97 8.17 10.38
C SER A 195 2.64 6.80 10.30
N LYS A 196 3.85 6.64 10.85
CA LYS A 196 4.63 5.41 10.82
C LYS A 196 4.03 4.34 11.74
N ARG A 197 3.90 3.11 11.23
CA ARG A 197 3.47 1.95 12.02
C ARG A 197 4.60 1.43 12.88
N PHE A 198 4.26 0.94 14.07
CA PHE A 198 5.23 0.47 15.04
C PHE A 198 4.68 -0.68 15.88
N VAL A 199 5.58 -1.50 16.40
CA VAL A 199 5.34 -2.56 17.38
C VAL A 199 6.21 -2.25 18.59
N GLY A 200 5.61 -2.11 19.78
CA GLY A 200 6.35 -1.81 21.01
C GLY A 200 5.49 -1.12 22.06
N LYS A 201 6.16 -0.57 23.08
CA LYS A 201 5.52 0.25 24.13
C LYS A 201 5.02 1.58 23.53
N ASP A 202 4.01 2.19 24.16
CA ASP A 202 3.47 3.51 23.79
C ASP A 202 2.84 3.63 22.39
N ILE A 203 2.42 2.50 21.80
CA ILE A 203 1.69 2.51 20.53
C ILE A 203 0.24 3.00 20.74
N LEU A 204 -0.17 3.99 19.95
CA LEU A 204 -1.54 4.48 19.92
C LEU A 204 -2.37 3.69 18.90
N ARG A 205 -3.66 3.48 19.21
CA ARG A 205 -4.64 2.82 18.31
C ARG A 205 -4.13 1.47 17.78
N SER A 206 -3.61 0.65 18.69
CA SER A 206 -3.06 -0.66 18.36
C SER A 206 -4.15 -1.61 17.86
N GLN A 207 -3.76 -2.52 16.97
CA GLN A 207 -4.63 -3.56 16.43
C GLN A 207 -3.87 -4.88 16.47
N SER A 208 -4.54 -5.95 16.91
CA SER A 208 -3.97 -7.30 16.90
C SER A 208 -3.51 -7.68 15.50
N ALA A 209 -2.32 -8.27 15.45
CA ALA A 209 -1.69 -8.71 14.23
C ALA A 209 -0.86 -9.96 14.49
N ARG A 210 -1.01 -10.95 13.61
CA ARG A 210 -0.26 -12.19 13.67
C ARG A 210 0.29 -12.55 12.30
N THR A 211 1.55 -12.98 12.28
CA THR A 211 2.26 -13.39 11.06
C THR A 211 3.05 -14.64 11.36
N ASP A 212 2.79 -15.71 10.62
CA ASP A 212 3.56 -16.95 10.71
C ASP A 212 4.69 -16.91 9.67
N VAL A 213 5.86 -17.41 10.04
CA VAL A 213 7.08 -17.33 9.23
C VAL A 213 7.77 -18.69 9.18
N GLU A 214 8.19 -19.07 7.98
CA GLU A 214 9.07 -20.21 7.74
C GLU A 214 10.33 -19.72 7.01
N TRP A 215 11.49 -20.04 7.56
CA TRP A 215 12.79 -19.80 6.93
C TRP A 215 13.02 -20.82 5.83
N LEU A 216 13.23 -20.39 4.58
CA LEU A 216 13.41 -21.28 3.45
C LEU A 216 14.88 -21.57 3.17
N ALA A 217 15.70 -20.53 2.98
CA ALA A 217 17.13 -20.64 2.70
C ALA A 217 17.86 -19.34 3.08
N SER A 218 19.19 -19.37 3.11
CA SER A 218 20.03 -18.17 3.31
C SER A 218 21.24 -18.14 2.37
N ILE A 219 21.62 -16.95 1.92
CA ILE A 219 22.85 -16.70 1.14
C ILE A 219 23.57 -15.52 1.78
N GLY A 220 24.80 -15.73 2.25
CA GLY A 220 25.51 -14.74 3.07
C GLY A 220 24.69 -14.37 4.31
N GLU A 221 24.58 -13.08 4.60
CA GLU A 221 23.82 -12.56 5.75
C GLU A 221 22.33 -12.32 5.44
N ARG A 222 21.79 -12.88 4.36
CA ARG A 222 20.39 -12.69 3.96
C ARG A 222 19.63 -14.00 3.93
N SER A 223 18.34 -13.91 4.24
CA SER A 223 17.45 -15.07 4.27
C SER A 223 16.21 -14.87 3.44
N LEU A 224 15.77 -15.94 2.77
CA LEU A 224 14.46 -16.03 2.16
C LEU A 224 13.49 -16.65 3.16
N LEU A 225 12.38 -15.94 3.40
CA LEU A 225 11.31 -16.37 4.28
C LEU A 225 10.01 -16.55 3.49
N LYS A 226 9.28 -17.62 3.80
CA LYS A 226 7.86 -17.74 3.49
C LYS A 226 7.06 -17.10 4.62
N VAL A 227 6.22 -16.13 4.29
CA VAL A 227 5.50 -15.32 5.28
C VAL A 227 4.00 -15.41 5.04
N THR A 228 3.26 -15.80 6.08
CA THR A 228 1.80 -15.98 6.03
C THR A 228 1.13 -15.03 7.03
N PRO A 229 0.67 -13.84 6.60
CA PRO A 229 -0.03 -12.91 7.49
C PRO A 229 -1.45 -13.39 7.77
N ARG A 230 -1.77 -13.62 9.05
CA ARG A 230 -3.12 -14.01 9.53
C ARG A 230 -4.07 -12.82 9.75
N SER A 231 -3.59 -11.62 9.47
CA SER A 231 -4.35 -10.37 9.52
C SER A 231 -3.90 -9.43 8.40
N GLY A 232 -4.58 -8.28 8.24
CA GLY A 232 -4.34 -7.33 7.15
C GLY A 232 -3.98 -5.91 7.59
N ARG A 233 -3.00 -5.73 8.50
CA ARG A 233 -2.60 -4.38 8.95
C ARG A 233 -1.67 -3.70 7.96
N THR A 234 -1.70 -2.37 7.93
CA THR A 234 -0.80 -1.57 7.07
C THR A 234 0.66 -1.88 7.40
N ASN A 235 1.48 -2.17 6.39
CA ASN A 235 2.89 -2.54 6.52
C ASN A 235 3.14 -3.75 7.44
N GLN A 236 2.15 -4.62 7.66
CA GLN A 236 2.24 -5.66 8.71
C GLN A 236 3.50 -6.51 8.64
N ILE A 237 3.77 -7.13 7.49
CA ILE A 237 4.93 -8.01 7.30
C ILE A 237 6.23 -7.25 7.59
N ARG A 238 6.36 -6.06 7.02
CA ARG A 238 7.55 -5.21 7.12
C ARG A 238 7.84 -4.81 8.58
N VAL A 239 6.80 -4.35 9.30
CA VAL A 239 6.92 -3.94 10.71
C VAL A 239 7.21 -5.15 11.60
N HIS A 240 6.52 -6.27 11.39
CA HIS A 240 6.71 -7.48 12.19
C HIS A 240 8.13 -8.01 12.06
N LEU A 241 8.61 -8.25 10.83
CA LEU A 241 9.93 -8.81 10.61
C LEU A 241 11.04 -7.87 11.13
N ALA A 242 10.91 -6.55 10.91
CA ALA A 242 11.82 -5.58 11.51
C ALA A 242 11.81 -5.61 13.06
N SER A 243 10.64 -5.81 13.69
CA SER A 243 10.50 -5.87 15.16
C SER A 243 11.15 -7.09 15.81
N VAL A 244 11.60 -8.07 15.01
CA VAL A 244 12.32 -9.26 15.47
C VAL A 244 13.72 -9.36 14.85
N GLY A 245 14.24 -8.26 14.28
CA GLY A 245 15.61 -8.18 13.78
C GLY A 245 15.82 -8.60 12.33
N PHE A 246 14.75 -8.86 11.57
CA PHE A 246 14.81 -9.31 10.17
C PHE A 246 14.17 -8.30 9.21
N PRO A 247 14.65 -7.05 9.11
CA PRO A 247 14.04 -6.08 8.21
C PRO A 247 14.11 -6.53 6.75
N ILE A 248 13.07 -6.20 5.99
CA ILE A 248 12.99 -6.49 4.55
C ILE A 248 14.13 -5.80 3.81
N PHE A 249 14.77 -6.52 2.87
CA PHE A 249 15.80 -6.00 1.98
C PHE A 249 15.26 -4.80 1.17
N ASN A 250 16.07 -3.74 1.06
CA ASN A 250 15.74 -2.43 0.47
C ASN A 250 14.59 -1.65 1.16
N ASP A 251 14.10 -2.06 2.33
CA ASP A 251 13.07 -1.30 3.04
C ASP A 251 13.65 -0.02 3.68
N SER A 252 13.38 1.12 3.05
CA SER A 252 13.87 2.42 3.51
C SER A 252 13.17 2.97 4.76
N VAL A 253 12.09 2.34 5.22
CA VAL A 253 11.29 2.81 6.37
C VAL A 253 11.58 2.00 7.61
N TYR A 254 11.68 0.67 7.47
CA TYR A 254 11.85 -0.27 8.57
C TYR A 254 13.18 -1.03 8.55
N GLY A 255 13.97 -0.90 7.49
CA GLY A 255 15.28 -1.53 7.35
C GLY A 255 16.43 -0.52 7.26
N GLN A 256 17.52 -0.96 6.62
CA GLN A 256 18.78 -0.23 6.54
C GLN A 256 18.88 0.74 5.34
N GLY A 257 17.78 1.04 4.65
CA GLY A 257 17.79 1.88 3.45
C GLY A 257 17.86 1.10 2.13
N LYS A 258 17.99 1.82 1.02
CA LYS A 258 18.16 1.24 -0.33
C LYS A 258 19.63 0.86 -0.54
N LYS A 259 19.92 -0.40 -0.86
CA LYS A 259 21.31 -0.89 -1.00
C LYS A 259 21.76 -1.07 -2.45
N ASP A 260 20.86 -1.28 -3.40
CA ASP A 260 21.20 -1.64 -4.79
C ASP A 260 20.66 -0.66 -5.85
N GLY A 261 20.14 0.50 -5.42
CA GLY A 261 19.54 1.49 -6.32
C GLY A 261 18.19 1.09 -6.92
N THR A 262 17.71 -0.14 -6.69
CA THR A 262 16.37 -0.56 -7.09
C THR A 262 15.30 0.07 -6.18
N GLN A 263 14.07 0.15 -6.69
CA GLN A 263 12.93 0.62 -5.91
C GLN A 263 12.07 -0.54 -5.39
N GLU A 264 12.44 -1.77 -5.69
CA GLU A 264 11.71 -2.96 -5.28
C GLU A 264 12.19 -3.40 -3.90
N PHE A 265 11.25 -3.70 -3.02
CA PHE A 265 11.59 -4.36 -1.77
C PHE A 265 11.75 -5.85 -2.01
N GLY A 266 12.54 -6.49 -1.15
CA GLY A 266 12.58 -7.94 -1.02
C GLY A 266 11.27 -8.49 -0.41
N LEU A 267 10.11 -8.06 -0.91
CA LEU A 267 8.80 -8.54 -0.49
C LEU A 267 7.91 -8.75 -1.72
N HIS A 268 7.43 -9.96 -1.87
CA HIS A 268 6.64 -10.39 -3.03
C HIS A 268 5.41 -11.20 -2.58
N HIS A 269 4.21 -10.77 -2.99
CA HIS A 269 2.98 -11.52 -2.75
C HIS A 269 2.88 -12.69 -3.74
N ARG A 270 3.29 -13.88 -3.31
CA ARG A 270 3.52 -15.03 -4.18
C ARG A 270 2.26 -15.82 -4.49
N ARG A 271 1.51 -16.21 -3.46
CA ARG A 271 0.32 -17.07 -3.61
C ARG A 271 -0.86 -16.48 -2.86
N MET A 272 -2.04 -16.59 -3.44
CA MET A 272 -3.29 -16.21 -2.81
C MET A 272 -4.39 -17.19 -3.17
N GLN A 273 -5.21 -17.54 -2.19
CA GLN A 273 -6.39 -18.37 -2.36
C GLN A 273 -7.58 -17.71 -1.67
N PHE A 274 -8.71 -17.67 -2.37
CA PHE A 274 -9.95 -17.06 -1.87
C PHE A 274 -11.17 -17.59 -2.62
N GLN A 275 -12.34 -17.40 -2.03
CA GLN A 275 -13.61 -17.69 -2.67
C GLN A 275 -14.11 -16.48 -3.47
N CYS A 276 -14.66 -16.72 -4.66
CA CYS A 276 -15.46 -15.75 -5.41
C CYS A 276 -16.77 -16.42 -5.81
N PHE A 277 -17.87 -16.08 -5.11
CA PHE A 277 -19.14 -16.80 -5.21
C PHE A 277 -18.96 -18.30 -4.97
N ASP A 278 -19.25 -19.14 -5.96
CA ASP A 278 -19.14 -20.61 -5.88
C ASP A 278 -17.79 -21.13 -6.39
N THR A 279 -16.91 -20.26 -6.87
CA THR A 279 -15.59 -20.64 -7.39
C THR A 279 -14.48 -20.37 -6.38
N LYS A 280 -13.69 -21.42 -6.09
CA LYS A 280 -12.44 -21.29 -5.36
C LYS A 280 -11.33 -20.87 -6.32
N ILE A 281 -10.73 -19.71 -6.07
CA ILE A 281 -9.67 -19.13 -6.90
C ILE A 281 -8.32 -19.37 -6.23
N GLU A 282 -7.35 -19.89 -6.98
CA GLU A 282 -5.97 -20.08 -6.57
C GLU A 282 -5.03 -19.42 -7.57
N LEU A 283 -4.23 -18.47 -7.09
CA LEU A 283 -3.32 -17.69 -7.92
C LEU A 283 -1.90 -17.80 -7.40
N THR A 284 -0.94 -17.89 -8.31
CA THR A 284 0.50 -17.83 -8.02
C THR A 284 1.15 -16.83 -8.97
N ALA A 285 1.97 -15.92 -8.45
CA ALA A 285 2.77 -14.97 -9.21
C ALA A 285 4.23 -15.42 -9.26
N THR A 286 4.86 -15.26 -10.43
CA THR A 286 6.30 -15.43 -10.60
C THR A 286 7.03 -14.34 -9.82
N SER A 287 8.01 -14.74 -9.01
CA SER A 287 8.82 -13.82 -8.22
C SER A 287 9.85 -13.08 -9.09
N PRO A 288 10.23 -11.83 -8.73
CA PRO A 288 11.30 -11.11 -9.41
C PRO A 288 12.64 -11.86 -9.39
N GLU A 289 13.51 -11.56 -10.36
CA GLU A 289 14.80 -12.25 -10.55
C GLU A 289 15.68 -12.30 -9.30
N HIS A 290 15.67 -11.24 -8.49
CA HIS A 290 16.50 -11.16 -7.28
C HIS A 290 16.11 -12.18 -6.18
N PHE A 291 14.96 -12.85 -6.30
CA PHE A 291 14.59 -13.98 -5.44
C PHE A 291 15.16 -15.32 -5.91
N GLN A 292 15.50 -15.47 -7.19
CA GLN A 292 15.78 -16.78 -7.80
C GLN A 292 16.93 -17.54 -7.14
N PRO A 293 18.10 -16.93 -6.83
CA PRO A 293 19.20 -17.66 -6.20
C PRO A 293 18.80 -18.30 -4.86
N TYR A 294 17.90 -17.64 -4.11
CA TYR A 294 17.43 -18.15 -2.83
C TYR A 294 16.35 -19.23 -2.99
N ILE A 295 15.53 -19.14 -4.04
CA ILE A 295 14.50 -20.14 -4.36
C ILE A 295 15.16 -21.45 -4.82
N GLU A 296 16.19 -21.34 -5.66
CA GLU A 296 17.01 -22.48 -6.11
C GLU A 296 17.63 -23.18 -4.90
N LYS A 297 18.33 -22.42 -4.04
CA LYS A 297 18.92 -22.96 -2.81
C LYS A 297 17.88 -23.60 -1.87
N ALA A 298 16.70 -22.98 -1.71
CA ALA A 298 15.63 -23.56 -0.89
C ALA A 298 15.05 -24.86 -1.46
N SER A 299 15.25 -25.12 -2.75
CA SER A 299 14.81 -26.36 -3.41
C SER A 299 15.85 -27.48 -3.28
N GLU A 300 17.13 -27.13 -3.13
CA GLU A 300 18.23 -28.07 -2.87
C GLU A 300 18.25 -28.58 -1.41
N GLU A 301 17.75 -27.77 -0.47
CA GLU A 301 17.70 -28.11 0.97
C GLU A 301 16.46 -28.95 1.36
N LYS A 302 15.63 -29.37 0.40
CA LYS A 302 14.44 -30.22 0.60
C LYS A 302 14.69 -31.67 0.21
#